data_AF-A0A3D4BPX0-F1
#
_entry.id   AF-A0A3D4BPX0-F1
#
_cell.length_a   1.000
_cell.length_b   1.000
_cell.length_c   1.000
_cell.angle_alpha   90.00
_cell.angle_beta   90.00
_cell.angle_gamma   90.00
#
_symmetry.space_group_name_H-M   'P 1'
#
loop_
_entity.id
_entity.type
_entity.pdbx_description
1 polymer ?
#
loop_
_entity_poly.entity_id
_entity_poly.type
_entity_poly.pdbx_seq_one_letter_code
_entity_poly.pdbx_strand_id
1 'polypeptide(L)'
;LSSIVDNVPLVAAAMGMYDVSMVEGSFFAQDGLFWEFLAYCAGTGGSALIIGSAAGVAVMGLENISFGWYLKKMSLLALIGYAAGAITYIIQESVFHL
;
A
#
# COMPACT_ATOMS: atom_id res chain seq x y z
N LEU A 1 4.19 -0.66 9.04
CA LEU A 1 3.71 0.59 9.67
C LEU A 1 2.27 0.87 9.31
N SER A 2 1.86 0.91 8.03
CA SER A 2 0.44 1.11 7.63
C SER A 2 -0.59 0.13 8.24
N SER A 3 -0.20 -1.07 8.64
CA SER A 3 -1.08 -2.07 9.27
C SER A 3 -1.20 -1.92 10.81
N ILE A 4 -0.49 -0.96 11.40
CA ILE A 4 -0.41 -0.69 12.85
C ILE A 4 -0.66 0.79 13.14
N VAL A 5 -0.11 1.67 12.30
CA VAL A 5 -0.29 3.13 12.26
C VAL A 5 -1.21 3.42 11.08
N ASP A 6 -2.28 4.17 11.34
CA ASP A 6 -3.28 4.55 10.35
C ASP A 6 -2.62 5.15 9.10
N ASN A 7 -3.11 4.75 7.92
CA ASN A 7 -2.60 5.19 6.63
C ASN A 7 -3.06 6.63 6.31
N VAL A 8 -4.21 7.07 6.85
CA VAL A 8 -4.77 8.40 6.59
C VAL A 8 -3.86 9.52 7.12
N PRO A 9 -3.40 9.51 8.40
CA PRO A 9 -2.45 10.52 8.89
C PRO A 9 -1.11 10.48 8.16
N LEU A 10 -0.65 9.30 7.73
CA LEU A 10 0.63 9.15 7.06
C LEU A 10 0.61 9.74 5.64
N VAL A 11 -0.48 9.52 4.90
CA VAL A 11 -0.72 10.14 3.59
C VAL A 11 -0.91 11.64 3.75
N ALA A 12 -1.68 12.10 4.74
CA ALA A 12 -1.86 13.53 5.00
C ALA A 12 -0.53 14.23 5.36
N ALA A 13 0.33 13.56 6.15
CA ALA A 13 1.66 14.06 6.44
C ALA A 13 2.53 14.13 5.18
N ALA A 14 2.50 13.11 4.32
CA ALA A 14 3.24 13.12 3.05
C ALA A 14 2.78 14.26 2.11
N MET A 15 1.46 14.50 2.04
CA MET A 15 0.88 15.64 1.31
C MET A 15 1.31 17.00 1.88
N GLY A 16 1.59 17.09 3.19
CA GLY A 16 2.13 18.30 3.81
C GLY A 16 3.66 18.44 3.74
N MET A 17 4.39 17.36 3.39
CA MET A 17 5.85 17.35 3.32
C MET A 17 6.39 17.59 1.91
N TYR A 18 5.63 17.23 0.88
CA TYR A 18 6.05 17.31 -0.52
C TYR A 18 5.03 18.11 -1.32
N ASP A 19 5.51 19.16 -2.01
CA ASP A 19 4.69 19.93 -2.93
C ASP A 19 4.41 19.13 -4.22
N VAL A 20 3.26 19.37 -4.82
CA VAL A 20 2.94 18.86 -6.16
C VAL A 20 3.75 19.68 -7.18
N SER A 21 4.61 18.98 -7.92
CA SER A 21 5.43 19.59 -8.97
C SER A 21 4.57 20.02 -10.16
N MET A 22 4.83 21.22 -10.68
CA MET A 22 4.19 21.74 -11.90
C MET A 22 4.85 21.21 -13.20
N VAL A 23 5.95 20.46 -13.07
CA VAL A 23 6.66 19.86 -14.22
C VAL A 23 6.00 18.53 -14.56
N GLU A 24 5.31 18.48 -15.69
CA GLU A 24 4.72 17.24 -16.23
C GLU A 24 5.80 16.16 -16.41
N GLY A 25 5.47 14.92 -16.06
CA GLY A 25 6.40 13.78 -16.11
C GLY A 25 7.42 13.72 -14.96
N SER A 26 7.39 14.66 -14.01
CA SER A 26 8.21 14.54 -12.80
C SER A 26 7.58 13.60 -11.77
N PHE A 27 8.40 12.99 -10.90
CA PHE A 27 7.91 12.03 -9.89
C PHE A 27 6.82 12.59 -8.96
N PHE A 28 6.93 13.88 -8.62
CA PHE A 28 5.99 14.58 -7.73
C PHE A 28 4.91 15.36 -8.49
N ALA A 29 4.84 15.25 -9.82
CA ALA A 29 3.75 15.84 -10.59
C ALA A 29 2.41 15.25 -10.16
N GLN A 30 1.31 15.94 -10.44
CA GLN A 30 -0.01 15.33 -10.30
C GLN A 30 -0.06 14.04 -11.14
N ASP A 31 -0.57 12.96 -10.55
CA ASP A 31 -0.58 11.60 -11.14
C ASP A 31 0.83 11.06 -11.49
N GLY A 32 1.88 11.63 -10.89
CA GLY A 32 3.24 11.13 -11.00
C GLY A 32 3.49 9.91 -10.09
N LEU A 33 4.52 9.14 -10.43
CA LEU A 33 4.86 7.88 -9.76
C LEU A 33 4.91 7.98 -8.22
N PHE A 34 5.34 9.11 -7.64
CA PHE A 34 5.36 9.23 -6.17
C PHE A 34 3.96 9.12 -5.57
N TRP A 35 2.99 9.85 -6.11
CA TRP A 35 1.64 9.93 -5.55
C TRP A 35 0.84 8.66 -5.82
N GLU A 36 0.96 8.10 -7.03
CA GLU A 36 0.32 6.84 -7.38
C GLU A 36 0.92 5.67 -6.58
N PHE A 37 2.24 5.62 -6.41
CA PHE A 37 2.88 4.59 -5.59
C PHE A 37 2.57 4.76 -4.10
N LEU A 38 2.46 6.00 -3.61
CA LEU A 38 2.00 6.30 -2.26
C LEU A 38 0.56 5.80 -2.06
N ALA A 39 -0.32 6.02 -3.04
CA ALA A 39 -1.69 5.51 -3.02
C ALA A 39 -1.74 3.97 -3.01
N TYR A 40 -0.90 3.31 -3.81
CA TYR A 40 -0.74 1.85 -3.76
C TYR A 40 -0.31 1.39 -2.36
N CYS A 41 0.72 2.01 -1.79
CA CYS A 41 1.24 1.67 -0.47
C CYS A 41 0.20 1.91 0.64
N ALA A 42 -0.55 3.01 0.58
CA ALA A 42 -1.59 3.34 1.53
C ALA A 42 -2.79 2.39 1.42
N GLY A 43 -3.22 2.07 0.20
CA GLY A 43 -4.37 1.21 -0.05
C GLY A 43 -4.09 -0.26 0.27
N THR A 44 -2.92 -0.78 -0.09
CA THR A 44 -2.60 -2.21 0.05
C THR A 44 -1.78 -2.53 1.30
N GLY A 45 -1.02 -1.58 1.83
CA GLY A 45 -0.08 -1.78 2.95
C GLY A 45 -0.74 -2.14 4.27
N GLY A 46 -2.02 -1.81 4.48
CA GLY A 46 -2.80 -2.24 5.63
C GLY A 46 -2.99 -3.77 5.68
N SER A 47 -3.04 -4.44 4.53
CA SER A 47 -3.38 -5.86 4.42
C SER A 47 -2.23 -6.83 4.73
N ALA A 48 -1.03 -6.32 5.06
CA ALA A 48 0.09 -7.15 5.51
C ALA A 48 -0.23 -7.89 6.83
N LEU A 49 -1.13 -7.33 7.64
CA LEU A 49 -1.72 -7.99 8.80
C LEU A 49 -3.23 -8.13 8.57
N ILE A 50 -3.80 -9.24 9.01
CA ILE A 50 -5.25 -9.48 8.90
C ILE A 50 -6.11 -8.44 9.63
N ILE A 51 -5.55 -7.72 10.61
CA ILE A 51 -6.24 -6.65 11.34
C ILE A 51 -6.10 -5.26 10.72
N GLY A 52 -5.24 -5.10 9.71
CA GLY A 52 -4.95 -3.78 9.15
C GLY A 52 -5.96 -3.31 8.09
N SER A 53 -7.06 -4.04 7.89
CA SER A 53 -8.18 -3.62 7.04
C SER A 53 -9.52 -4.16 7.56
N ALA A 54 -10.62 -3.44 7.25
CA ALA A 54 -11.97 -3.86 7.62
C ALA A 54 -12.35 -5.23 7.02
N ALA A 55 -11.89 -5.50 5.78
CA ALA A 55 -12.10 -6.78 5.12
C ALA A 55 -11.39 -7.93 5.86
N GLY A 56 -10.17 -7.71 6.34
CA GLY A 56 -9.43 -8.72 7.10
C GLY A 56 -10.07 -9.03 8.45
N VAL A 57 -10.55 -8.00 9.17
CA VAL A 57 -11.29 -8.18 10.44
C VAL A 57 -12.61 -8.92 10.20
N ALA A 58 -13.34 -8.63 9.12
CA ALA A 58 -14.56 -9.34 8.76
C ALA A 58 -14.28 -10.83 8.49
N VAL A 59 -13.24 -11.14 7.71
CA VAL A 59 -12.84 -12.54 7.43
C VAL A 59 -12.40 -13.27 8.70
N MET A 60 -11.71 -12.62 9.64
CA MET A 60 -11.41 -13.25 10.94
C MET A 60 -12.66 -13.72 11.66
N GLY A 61 -13.72 -12.90 11.64
CA GLY A 61 -14.98 -13.21 12.30
C GLY A 61 -15.77 -14.31 11.59
N LEU A 62 -15.81 -14.30 10.25
CA LEU A 62 -16.56 -15.26 9.45
C LEU A 62 -15.87 -16.64 9.40
N GLU A 63 -14.57 -16.67 9.16
CA GLU A 63 -13.79 -17.90 8.95
C GLU A 63 -13.09 -18.39 10.24
N ASN A 64 -13.32 -17.72 11.38
CA ASN A 64 -12.67 -18.01 12.67
C ASN A 64 -11.13 -18.08 12.57
N ILE A 65 -10.54 -17.25 11.72
CA ILE A 65 -9.09 -17.18 11.55
C ILE A 65 -8.50 -16.37 12.71
N SER A 66 -7.53 -16.96 13.42
CA SER A 66 -6.80 -16.23 14.46
C SER A 66 -5.69 -15.36 13.87
N PHE A 67 -5.43 -14.21 14.51
CA PHE A 67 -4.32 -13.32 14.14
C PHE A 67 -2.97 -14.05 14.09
N GLY A 68 -2.67 -14.88 15.09
CA GLY A 68 -1.41 -15.63 15.16
C GLY A 68 -1.26 -16.68 14.05
N TRP A 69 -2.35 -17.30 13.62
CA TRP A 69 -2.33 -18.21 12.47
C TRP A 69 -2.03 -17.46 11.17
N TYR A 70 -2.72 -16.33 10.94
CA TYR A 70 -2.49 -15.51 9.74
C TYR A 70 -1.06 -14.99 9.68
N LEU A 71 -0.54 -14.50 10.82
CA LEU A 71 0.84 -14.03 10.91
C LEU A 71 1.85 -15.12 10.54
N LYS A 72 1.62 -16.39 10.90
CA LYS A 72 2.55 -17.49 10.60
C LYS A 72 2.40 -18.05 9.20
N LYS A 73 1.19 -18.10 8.64
CA LYS A 73 0.87 -18.83 7.40
C LYS A 73 0.68 -17.93 6.18
N MET A 74 0.11 -16.74 6.37
CA MET A 74 -0.38 -15.89 5.28
C MET A 74 0.40 -14.58 5.14
N SER A 75 1.00 -14.07 6.21
CA SER A 75 1.76 -12.80 6.17
C SER A 75 2.86 -12.78 5.10
N LEU A 76 3.56 -13.91 4.92
CA LEU A 76 4.59 -14.02 3.88
C LEU A 76 3.99 -13.95 2.48
N LEU A 77 2.85 -14.60 2.24
CA LEU A 77 2.16 -14.54 0.96
C LEU A 77 1.61 -13.14 0.68
N ALA A 78 1.05 -12.48 1.70
CA ALA A 78 0.59 -11.10 1.63
C ALA A 78 1.76 -10.14 1.30
N LEU A 79 2.92 -10.35 1.92
CA LEU A 79 4.12 -9.55 1.68
C LEU A 79 4.70 -9.79 0.28
N ILE A 80 4.71 -11.03 -0.20
CA ILE A 80 5.11 -11.36 -1.57
C ILE A 80 4.15 -10.70 -2.56
N GLY A 81 2.84 -10.76 -2.34
CA GLY A 81 1.84 -10.10 -3.19
C GLY A 81 2.02 -8.57 -3.21
N TYR A 82 2.29 -7.97 -2.05
CA TYR A 82 2.62 -6.55 -1.93
C TYR A 82 3.91 -6.18 -2.71
N ALA A 83 4.98 -6.97 -2.53
CA ALA A 83 6.23 -6.74 -3.26
C ALA A 83 6.05 -6.94 -4.77
N ALA A 84 5.29 -7.97 -5.19
CA ALA A 84 5.01 -8.24 -6.59
C ALA A 84 4.21 -7.10 -7.24
N GLY A 85 3.18 -6.57 -6.56
CA GLY A 85 2.43 -5.42 -7.06
C GLY A 85 3.29 -4.16 -7.15
N ALA A 86 4.13 -3.90 -6.14
CA ALA A 86 5.07 -2.79 -6.17
C ALA A 86 6.06 -2.88 -7.35
N ILE A 87 6.66 -4.05 -7.56
CA ILE A 87 7.57 -4.30 -8.69
C ILE A 87 6.84 -4.16 -10.02
N THR A 88 5.63 -4.72 -10.14
CA THR A 88 4.83 -4.65 -11.37
C THR A 88 4.51 -3.21 -11.72
N TYR A 89 4.14 -2.39 -10.72
CA TYR A 89 3.85 -0.98 -10.92
C TYR A 89 5.10 -0.20 -11.36
N ILE A 90 6.26 -0.43 -10.74
CA ILE A 90 7.52 0.20 -11.16
C ILE A 90 7.89 -0.18 -12.61
N ILE A 91 7.70 -1.45 -12.98
CA ILE A 91 7.93 -1.91 -14.36
C ILE A 91 6.94 -1.27 -15.32
N GLN A 92 5.66 -1.17 -14.94
CA GLN A 92 4.62 -0.54 -15.76
C GLN A 92 4.96 0.92 -16.03
N GLU A 93 5.34 1.69 -15.00
CA GLU A 93 5.79 3.08 -15.18
C GLU A 93 6.98 3.12 -16.14
N SER A 94 7.98 2.25 -15.95
CA SER A 94 9.19 2.24 -16.77
C SER A 94 8.93 1.89 -18.25
N VAL A 95 7.83 1.20 -18.57
CA VAL A 95 7.51 0.73 -19.92
C VAL A 95 6.49 1.63 -20.62
N PHE A 96 5.48 2.12 -19.90
CA PHE A 96 4.37 2.87 -20.47
C PHE A 96 4.49 4.39 -20.33
N HIS A 97 5.29 4.88 -19.35
CA HIS A 97 5.60 6.30 -19.18
C HIS A 97 7.00 6.63 -19.74
N LEU A 98 7.30 6.12 -20.94
CA LEU A 98 8.36 6.61 -21.83
C LEU A 98 7.86 7.79 -22.67
#